data_AF-A0A0M3J103-F1
#
_entry.id   AF-A0A0M3J103-F1
#
_cell.length_a   1.000
_cell.length_b   1.000
_cell.length_c   1.000
_cell.angle_alpha   90.00
_cell.angle_beta   90.00
_cell.angle_gamma   90.00
#
_symmetry.space_group_name_H-M   'P 1'
#
loop_
_entity.id
_entity.type
_entity.pdbx_description
1 polymer ?
#
loop_
_entity_poly.entity_id
_entity_poly.type
_entity_poly.pdbx_seq_one_letter_code
_entity_poly.pdbx_strand_id
1 'polypeptide(L)' 'LHLDKLGVKLTKLNEDQANYLGIPIDGPYKPDHYRY' A
#
# COMPACT_ATOMS: atom_id res chain seq x y z
N LEU A 1 -5.99 1.69 -12.82
CA LEU A 1 -7.15 2.11 -13.63
C LEU A 1 -7.79 3.44 -13.21
N HIS A 2 -8.00 3.73 -11.91
CA HIS A 2 -8.46 5.07 -11.50
C HIS A 2 -7.31 6.05 -11.17
N LEU A 3 -6.29 5.59 -10.45
CA LEU A 3 -5.20 6.45 -9.97
C LEU A 3 -4.32 7.01 -11.10
N ASP A 4 -4.08 6.22 -12.16
CA ASP A 4 -3.26 6.63 -13.30
C ASP A 4 -3.86 7.85 -14.02
N LYS A 5 -5.19 7.94 -14.09
CA LYS A 5 -5.91 9.08 -14.70
C LYS A 5 -5.79 10.37 -13.89
N LEU A 6 -5.48 10.25 -12.60
CA LEU A 6 -5.27 11.37 -11.69
C LEU A 6 -3.80 11.83 -11.67
N GLY A 7 -2.92 11.17 -12.44
CA GLY A 7 -1.48 11.46 -12.45
C GLY A 7 -0.80 11.16 -11.11
N VAL A 8 -1.43 10.35 -10.25
CA VAL A 8 -0.91 10.00 -8.93
C VAL A 8 0.29 9.08 -9.09
N LYS A 9 1.38 9.38 -8.37
CA LYS A 9 2.54 8.50 -8.26
C LYS A 9 2.53 7.82 -6.89
N LEU A 10 2.27 6.53 -6.88
CA LEU A 10 2.31 5.73 -5.65
C LEU A 10 3.76 5.41 -5.27
N THR A 11 4.10 5.61 -4.00
CA THR A 11 5.34 5.09 -3.43
C THR A 11 5.18 3.59 -3.21
N LYS A 12 6.23 2.82 -3.52
CA LYS A 12 6.30 1.39 -3.21
C LYS A 12 6.97 1.19 -1.86
N LEU A 13 6.43 0.29 -1.05
CA LEU A 13 7.13 -0.17 0.16
C LEU A 13 8.43 -0.85 -0.26
N ASN A 14 9.49 -0.60 0.50
CA ASN A 14 10.68 -1.45 0.47
C ASN A 14 10.51 -2.64 1.43
N GLU A 15 11.41 -3.61 1.34
CA GLU A 15 11.37 -4.84 2.16
C GLU A 15 11.40 -4.52 3.66
N ASP A 16 12.28 -3.60 4.09
CA ASP A 16 12.41 -3.23 5.50
C ASP A 16 11.13 -2.63 6.07
N GLN A 17 10.44 -1.77 5.31
CA GLN A 17 9.18 -1.14 5.69
C GLN A 17 8.05 -2.18 5.78
N ALA A 18 7.97 -3.09 4.80
CA ALA A 18 6.99 -4.15 4.79
C ALA A 18 7.17 -5.09 5.99
N ASN A 19 8.41 -5.47 6.27
CA ASN A 19 8.78 -6.27 7.44
C ASN A 19 8.48 -5.54 8.76
N TYR A 20 8.82 -4.25 8.85
CA TYR A 20 8.54 -3.43 10.03
C TYR A 20 7.05 -3.31 10.34
N LEU A 21 6.22 -3.19 9.30
CA LEU A 21 4.76 -3.10 9.43
C LEU A 21 4.08 -4.48 9.54
N GLY A 22 4.79 -5.57 9.25
CA GLY A 22 4.25 -6.93 9.22
C GLY A 22 3.20 -7.15 8.13
N ILE A 23 3.33 -6.49 6.98
CA ILE A 23 2.39 -6.60 5.86
C ILE A 23 3.12 -6.93 4.55
N PRO A 24 2.44 -7.55 3.55
CA PRO A 24 3.06 -7.79 2.24
C PRO A 24 3.36 -6.48 1.48
N ILE A 25 4.41 -6.50 0.65
CA ILE A 25 4.83 -5.36 -0.18
C ILE A 25 3.73 -4.89 -1.14
N ASP A 26 2.95 -5.83 -1.69
CA ASP A 26 1.85 -5.54 -2.62
C ASP A 26 0.47 -5.45 -1.92
N GLY A 27 0.46 -5.50 -0.58
CA GLY A 27 -0.73 -5.46 0.24
C GLY A 27 -1.41 -6.84 0.44
N PRO A 28 -2.60 -6.87 1.06
CA PRO A 28 -3.42 -5.73 1.46
C PRO A 28 -2.73 -4.82 2.49
N TYR A 29 -2.82 -3.50 2.30
CA TYR A 29 -2.09 -2.51 3.11
C TYR A 29 -2.78 -2.11 4.41
N LYS A 30 -4.03 -2.56 4.60
CA LYS A 30 -4.89 -2.27 5.75
C LYS A 30 -5.78 -3.49 6.03
N PRO A 31 -6.14 -3.73 7.31
CA PRO A 31 -7.04 -4.83 7.68
C PRO A 31 -8.50 -4.53 7.33
N ASP A 32 -9.35 -5.56 7.30
CA ASP A 32 -10.76 -5.46 6.88
C ASP A 32 -11.61 -4.50 7.71
N HIS A 33 -11.27 -4.29 8.99
CA HIS A 33 -11.98 -3.37 9.87
C HIS A 33 -11.53 -1.90 9.73
N TYR A 34 -10.62 -1.61 8.80
CA TYR A 34 -10.18 -0.25 8.52
C TYR A 34 -11.30 0.54 7.84
N ARG A 35 -11.55 1.77 8.32
CA ARG A 35 -12.78 2.54 7.98
C ARG A 35 -12.63 3.52 6.81
N TYR A 36 -11.50 3.51 6.13
CA TYR A 36 -11.19 4.45 5.04
C TYR A 36 -10.78 3.69 3.79
#